data_AF-A0A914I243-F1
#
_entry.id   AF-A0A914I243-F1
#
_cell.length_a   1.000
_cell.length_b   1.000
_cell.length_c   1.000
_cell.angle_alpha   90.00
_cell.angle_beta   90.00
_cell.angle_gamma   90.00
#
_symmetry.space_group_name_H-M   'P 1'
#
loop_
_entity.id
_entity.type
_entity.pdbx_description
1 polymer ?
#
loop_
_entity_poly.entity_id
_entity_poly.type
_entity_poly.pdbx_seq_one_letter_code
_entity_poly.pdbx_strand_id
1 'polypeptide(L)'
;MFGIFQNLDIRCVQIVSYTHEEVVVVFRGTISKMQLIMQGWQSLKPGNDFFGIGKVNQYFDGALKSLWPNIKATLQTFKGFNVTFTGHSLGGALASLAAVRSVVEGVKRSDQVRLYTFGQPRVGNAAFASKHKELVPNSFRIVFREDFVAHIPPCSLNGEDDDKPCDPTLSTHFHHGAEIWYSKQMPRLESHKNSDLFTNCAGQPRGEDFACSETIHFDLSHLVGDHYDHKHYFGRSLGNFGELGCDPNLDDEDAELVGRVKEEQKRKCQSRCGAPFFSSAKSLGCQNGLYGATEECGPMLLGTRYICAICD
;
A
#
# COMPACT_ATOMS: atom_id res chain seq x y z
N MET A 1 -30.92 0.66 -1.31
CA MET A 1 -30.25 -0.63 -1.07
C MET A 1 -29.00 -0.34 -0.26
N PHE A 2 -29.08 -0.45 1.08
CA PHE A 2 -27.98 -0.13 1.99
C PHE A 2 -27.12 -1.39 2.18
N GLY A 3 -25.87 -1.35 1.71
CA GLY A 3 -24.87 -2.39 1.98
C GLY A 3 -24.18 -2.11 3.31
N ILE A 4 -24.21 -3.09 4.20
CA ILE A 4 -23.51 -3.07 5.49
C ILE A 4 -22.00 -3.20 5.21
N PHE A 5 -21.25 -2.10 5.24
CA PHE A 5 -19.78 -2.12 5.35
C PHE A 5 -19.41 -2.01 6.84
N GLN A 6 -19.64 -3.08 7.61
CA GLN A 6 -19.18 -3.16 9.00
C GLN A 6 -17.89 -3.98 9.05
N ASN A 7 -16.86 -3.44 9.72
CA ASN A 7 -15.51 -3.98 9.96
C ASN A 7 -14.49 -3.86 8.83
N LEU A 8 -14.08 -2.62 8.54
CA LEU A 8 -12.86 -2.36 7.79
C LEU A 8 -11.87 -1.65 8.71
N ASP A 9 -10.89 -2.37 9.25
CA ASP A 9 -9.73 -1.77 9.93
C ASP A 9 -8.78 -1.16 8.88
N ILE A 10 -9.27 -0.17 8.14
CA ILE A 10 -8.50 0.57 7.15
C ILE A 10 -7.97 1.82 7.82
N ARG A 11 -6.64 1.98 7.82
CA ARG A 11 -5.95 3.12 8.44
C ARG A 11 -5.01 3.79 7.44
N CYS A 12 -4.86 5.10 7.58
CA CYS A 12 -3.80 5.87 6.93
C CYS A 12 -3.12 6.80 7.94
N VAL A 13 -1.85 7.10 7.70
CA VAL A 13 -1.05 8.07 8.45
C VAL A 13 -0.64 9.20 7.50
N GLN A 14 -0.66 10.43 8.00
CA GLN A 14 -0.28 11.63 7.24
C GLN A 14 0.87 12.30 7.97
N ILE A 15 1.99 12.48 7.29
CA ILE A 15 3.22 13.06 7.83
C ILE A 15 3.49 14.35 7.06
N VAL A 16 3.78 15.44 7.75
CA VAL A 16 4.11 16.74 7.13
C VAL A 16 5.55 17.08 7.45
N SER A 17 6.38 17.23 6.42
CA SER A 17 7.74 17.72 6.54
C SER A 17 7.83 19.14 6.00
N TYR A 18 8.04 20.10 6.90
CA TYR A 18 8.26 21.51 6.52
C TYR A 18 9.62 21.73 5.87
N THR A 19 10.63 20.95 6.26
CA THR A 19 11.99 21.08 5.71
C THR A 19 12.09 20.61 4.26
N HIS A 20 11.31 19.59 3.90
CA HIS A 20 11.25 19.07 2.53
C HIS A 20 10.04 19.59 1.74
N GLU A 21 9.22 20.45 2.35
CA GLU A 21 7.96 20.94 1.79
C GLU A 21 7.11 19.80 1.19
N GLU A 22 6.91 18.75 1.99
CA GLU A 22 6.31 17.49 1.56
C GLU A 22 5.28 16.96 2.55
N VAL A 23 4.17 16.45 2.02
CA VAL A 23 3.21 15.62 2.75
C VAL A 23 3.37 14.18 2.31
N VAL A 24 3.57 13.26 3.26
CA VAL A 24 3.60 11.82 2.98
C VAL A 24 2.32 11.18 3.52
N VAL A 25 1.56 10.53 2.65
CA VAL A 25 0.33 9.82 3.01
C VAL A 25 0.58 8.32 2.87
N VAL A 26 0.58 7.62 4.00
CA VAL A 26 0.88 6.20 4.10
C VAL A 26 -0.41 5.43 4.39
N PHE A 27 -0.74 4.45 3.58
CA PHE A 27 -1.89 3.56 3.81
C PHE A 27 -1.43 2.21 4.34
N ARG A 28 -2.06 1.73 5.42
CA ARG A 28 -1.77 0.42 6.00
C ARG A 28 -2.34 -0.69 5.10
N GLY A 29 -1.59 -1.77 4.93
CA GLY A 29 -2.11 -3.04 4.41
C GLY A 29 -3.04 -3.75 5.40
N THR A 30 -3.54 -4.93 5.05
CA THR A 30 -4.43 -5.72 5.93
C THR A 30 -3.63 -6.65 6.84
N ILE A 31 -4.02 -6.70 8.11
CA ILE A 31 -3.38 -7.53 9.16
C ILE A 31 -3.84 -9.00 9.18
N SER A 32 -5.04 -9.32 8.70
CA SER A 32 -5.76 -10.51 9.17
C SER A 32 -6.39 -11.37 8.08
N LYS A 33 -5.58 -11.82 7.11
CA LYS A 33 -5.80 -12.92 6.13
C LYS A 33 -5.96 -12.42 4.71
N MET A 34 -4.90 -12.62 3.93
CA MET A 34 -4.85 -12.51 2.47
C MET A 34 -6.05 -13.20 1.77
N GLN A 35 -6.57 -14.26 2.38
CA GLN A 35 -7.79 -14.94 1.97
C GLN A 35 -9.05 -14.04 1.97
N LEU A 36 -9.22 -13.15 2.96
CA LEU A 36 -10.36 -12.22 3.01
C LEU A 36 -10.22 -11.13 1.93
N ILE A 37 -9.00 -10.70 1.65
CA ILE A 37 -8.70 -9.76 0.55
C ILE A 37 -9.04 -10.42 -0.78
N MET A 38 -8.62 -11.67 -0.99
CA MET A 38 -8.94 -12.44 -2.19
C MET A 38 -10.44 -12.67 -2.36
N GLN A 39 -11.18 -13.01 -1.30
CA GLN A 39 -12.64 -13.11 -1.35
C GLN A 39 -13.31 -11.75 -1.68
N GLY A 40 -12.76 -10.66 -1.15
CA GLY A 40 -13.20 -9.29 -1.46
C GLY A 40 -12.91 -8.87 -2.91
N TRP A 41 -11.80 -9.32 -3.49
CA TRP A 41 -11.38 -9.02 -4.87
C TRP A 41 -11.99 -9.94 -5.92
N GLN A 42 -12.28 -11.20 -5.57
CA GLN A 42 -12.98 -12.17 -6.42
C GLN A 42 -14.51 -11.96 -6.44
N SER A 43 -15.03 -11.00 -5.68
CA SER A 43 -16.44 -10.61 -5.77
C SER A 43 -16.64 -9.77 -7.04
N LEU A 44 -16.86 -10.48 -8.16
CA LEU A 44 -17.09 -10.12 -9.58
C LEU A 44 -18.17 -9.04 -9.86
N LYS A 45 -18.27 -7.98 -9.05
CA LYS A 45 -19.11 -6.83 -9.38
C LYS A 45 -18.35 -5.93 -10.36
N PRO A 46 -19.02 -5.38 -11.37
CA PRO A 46 -18.39 -4.42 -12.27
C PRO A 46 -17.79 -3.28 -11.46
N GLY A 47 -16.52 -2.93 -11.73
CA GLY A 47 -15.83 -1.85 -11.03
C GLY A 47 -16.63 -0.54 -11.05
N ASN A 48 -16.44 0.28 -10.01
CA ASN A 48 -17.08 1.59 -9.93
C ASN A 48 -16.43 2.54 -10.93
N ASP A 49 -17.24 3.36 -11.61
CA ASP A 49 -16.70 4.50 -12.35
C ASP A 49 -15.95 5.43 -11.38
N PHE A 50 -14.70 5.70 -11.70
CA PHE A 50 -13.83 6.56 -10.91
C PHE A 50 -13.70 7.88 -11.65
N PHE A 51 -14.64 8.80 -11.46
CA PHE A 51 -14.62 10.15 -12.05
C PHE A 51 -14.52 10.17 -13.59
N GLY A 52 -15.14 9.21 -14.27
CA GLY A 52 -15.15 9.13 -15.74
C GLY A 52 -13.82 8.76 -16.39
N ILE A 53 -12.78 8.42 -15.61
CA ILE A 53 -11.45 8.05 -16.15
C ILE A 53 -11.21 6.54 -16.21
N GLY A 54 -12.20 5.73 -15.86
CA GLY A 54 -12.12 4.27 -15.90
C GLY A 54 -12.85 3.62 -14.72
N LYS A 55 -12.80 2.30 -14.66
CA LYS A 55 -13.42 1.52 -13.59
C LYS A 55 -12.36 1.03 -12.60
N VAL A 56 -12.67 1.10 -11.32
CA VAL A 56 -11.79 0.65 -10.23
C VAL A 56 -12.51 -0.36 -9.35
N ASN A 57 -11.74 -1.20 -8.64
CA ASN A 57 -12.33 -2.17 -7.72
C ASN A 57 -13.19 -1.47 -6.65
N GLN A 58 -14.43 -1.96 -6.47
CA GLN A 58 -15.43 -1.33 -5.60
C GLN A 58 -14.98 -1.27 -4.13
N TYR A 59 -14.23 -2.28 -3.68
CA TYR A 59 -13.72 -2.36 -2.32
C TYR A 59 -12.69 -1.26 -2.07
N PHE A 60 -11.73 -1.07 -2.98
CA PHE A 60 -10.73 -0.01 -2.87
C PHE A 60 -11.35 1.39 -2.91
N ASP A 61 -12.33 1.61 -3.78
CA ASP A 61 -13.03 2.88 -3.87
C ASP A 61 -13.84 3.20 -2.60
N GLY A 62 -14.60 2.24 -2.08
CA GLY A 62 -15.34 2.38 -0.82
C GLY A 62 -14.43 2.66 0.38
N ALA A 63 -13.31 1.94 0.44
CA ALA A 63 -12.25 2.14 1.42
C ALA A 63 -11.68 3.56 1.37
N LEU A 64 -11.24 4.02 0.20
CA LEU A 64 -10.67 5.35 0.03
C LEU A 64 -11.71 6.44 0.34
N LYS A 65 -12.97 6.27 -0.09
CA LYS A 65 -14.05 7.23 0.19
C LYS A 65 -14.20 7.53 1.68
N SER A 66 -14.03 6.52 2.53
CA SER A 66 -14.11 6.68 3.98
C SER A 66 -12.92 7.47 4.56
N LEU A 67 -11.73 7.32 3.98
CA LEU A 67 -10.51 8.03 4.42
C LEU A 67 -10.35 9.44 3.83
N TRP A 68 -10.93 9.66 2.64
CA TRP A 68 -10.62 10.82 1.81
C TRP A 68 -10.88 12.19 2.44
N PRO A 69 -11.97 12.44 3.20
CA PRO A 69 -12.23 13.78 3.75
C PRO A 69 -11.07 14.34 4.56
N ASN A 70 -10.45 13.50 5.42
CA ASN A 70 -9.32 13.90 6.25
C ASN A 70 -8.04 14.10 5.42
N ILE A 71 -7.79 13.22 4.45
CA ILE A 71 -6.64 13.36 3.54
C ILE A 71 -6.75 14.65 2.74
N LYS A 72 -7.92 14.89 2.13
CA LYS A 72 -8.20 16.09 1.34
C LYS A 72 -7.99 17.36 2.16
N ALA A 73 -8.50 17.42 3.39
CA ALA A 73 -8.33 18.58 4.27
C ALA A 73 -6.84 18.91 4.47
N THR A 74 -6.01 17.92 4.79
CA THR A 74 -4.55 18.12 4.94
C THR A 74 -3.91 18.60 3.65
N LEU A 75 -4.21 17.97 2.52
CA LEU A 75 -3.64 18.37 1.22
C LEU A 75 -4.07 19.79 0.80
N GLN A 76 -5.27 20.22 1.21
CA GLN A 76 -5.75 21.59 1.01
C GLN A 76 -5.08 22.61 1.92
N THR A 77 -4.72 22.23 3.14
CA THR A 77 -3.91 23.07 4.05
C THR A 77 -2.51 23.26 3.49
N PHE A 78 -1.89 22.19 3.00
CA PHE A 78 -0.51 22.20 2.48
C PHE A 78 -0.47 22.21 0.95
N LYS A 79 -1.28 23.06 0.28
CA LYS A 79 -1.36 23.09 -1.20
C LYS A 79 -0.02 23.29 -1.90
N GLY A 80 0.84 24.14 -1.34
CA GLY A 80 2.18 24.42 -1.88
C GLY A 80 3.16 23.26 -1.81
N PHE A 81 2.92 22.29 -0.91
CA PHE A 81 3.84 21.19 -0.66
C PHE A 81 3.68 20.10 -1.74
N ASN A 82 4.75 19.38 -2.01
CA ASN A 82 4.65 18.12 -2.75
C ASN A 82 3.91 17.07 -1.92
N VAL A 83 3.36 16.05 -2.56
CA VAL A 83 2.75 14.90 -1.88
C VAL A 83 3.32 13.60 -2.40
N THR A 84 3.69 12.72 -1.47
CA THR A 84 4.03 11.33 -1.75
C THR A 84 2.95 10.44 -1.16
N PHE A 85 2.27 9.67 -2.00
CA PHE A 85 1.39 8.60 -1.58
C PHE A 85 2.15 7.28 -1.57
N THR A 86 1.95 6.48 -0.53
CA THR A 86 2.58 5.16 -0.46
C THR A 86 1.77 4.17 0.36
N GLY A 87 2.04 2.89 0.12
CA GLY A 87 1.45 1.80 0.86
C GLY A 87 1.89 0.45 0.32
N HIS A 88 1.77 -0.55 1.17
CA HIS A 88 2.03 -1.96 0.87
C HIS A 88 0.69 -2.71 0.69
N SER A 89 0.64 -3.67 -0.23
CA SER A 89 -0.52 -4.54 -0.45
C SER A 89 -1.79 -3.72 -0.75
N LEU A 90 -2.89 -3.97 -0.01
CA LEU A 90 -4.09 -3.13 -0.02
C LEU A 90 -3.77 -1.63 0.12
N GLY A 91 -2.81 -1.26 0.97
CA GLY A 91 -2.39 0.12 1.14
C GLY A 91 -1.85 0.73 -0.16
N GLY A 92 -1.16 -0.06 -0.98
CA GLY A 92 -0.71 0.38 -2.31
C GLY A 92 -1.88 0.69 -3.25
N ALA A 93 -2.93 -0.13 -3.22
CA ALA A 93 -4.13 0.12 -4.02
C ALA A 93 -4.83 1.43 -3.61
N LEU A 94 -4.95 1.67 -2.30
CA LEU A 94 -5.55 2.91 -1.77
C LEU A 94 -4.67 4.13 -2.09
N ALA A 95 -3.34 3.98 -2.01
CA ALA A 95 -2.39 5.03 -2.36
C ALA A 95 -2.50 5.42 -3.85
N SER A 96 -2.64 4.45 -4.75
CA SER A 96 -2.89 4.68 -6.18
C SER A 96 -4.16 5.49 -6.43
N LEU A 97 -5.28 5.05 -5.87
CA LEU A 97 -6.55 5.77 -6.02
C LEU A 97 -6.48 7.18 -5.42
N ALA A 98 -5.83 7.34 -4.26
CA ALA A 98 -5.67 8.64 -3.60
C ALA A 98 -4.81 9.61 -4.41
N ALA A 99 -3.73 9.12 -5.02
CA ALA A 99 -2.86 9.91 -5.88
C ALA A 99 -3.64 10.49 -7.07
N VAL A 100 -4.36 9.64 -7.81
CA VAL A 100 -5.18 10.07 -8.95
C VAL A 100 -6.29 11.02 -8.50
N ARG A 101 -7.01 10.68 -7.43
CA ARG A 101 -8.10 11.51 -6.90
C ARG A 101 -7.63 12.90 -6.49
N SER A 102 -6.42 13.02 -5.97
CA SER A 102 -5.84 14.32 -5.59
C SER A 102 -5.68 15.26 -6.79
N VAL A 103 -5.36 14.70 -7.96
CA VAL A 103 -5.21 15.45 -9.21
C VAL A 103 -6.58 15.73 -9.84
N VAL A 104 -7.45 14.71 -9.94
CA VAL A 104 -8.78 14.83 -10.54
C VAL A 104 -9.66 15.85 -9.80
N GLU A 105 -9.60 15.89 -8.47
CA GLU A 105 -10.33 16.87 -7.67
C GLU A 105 -9.65 18.25 -7.61
N GLY A 106 -8.53 18.46 -8.31
CA GLY A 106 -7.79 19.72 -8.35
C GLY A 106 -7.14 20.11 -7.02
N VAL A 107 -6.96 19.15 -6.11
CA VAL A 107 -6.31 19.38 -4.80
C VAL A 107 -4.80 19.53 -4.97
N LYS A 108 -4.22 18.78 -5.92
CA LYS A 108 -2.81 18.79 -6.29
C LYS A 108 -2.66 18.83 -7.80
N ARG A 109 -1.55 19.40 -8.27
CA ARG A 109 -1.14 19.29 -9.68
C ARG A 109 -0.34 18.01 -9.90
N SER A 110 -0.35 17.48 -11.12
CA SER A 110 0.36 16.25 -11.49
C SER A 110 1.86 16.26 -11.15
N ASP A 111 2.53 17.42 -11.29
CA ASP A 111 3.96 17.60 -10.98
C ASP A 111 4.27 17.53 -9.48
N GLN A 112 3.26 17.74 -8.63
CA GLN A 112 3.41 17.70 -7.17
C GLN A 112 3.18 16.31 -6.58
N VAL A 113 2.71 15.34 -7.37
CA VAL A 113 2.29 14.03 -6.87
C VAL A 113 3.35 12.96 -7.20
N ARG A 114 3.74 12.21 -6.19
CA ARG A 114 4.56 10.99 -6.30
C ARG A 114 3.81 9.81 -5.72
N LEU A 115 4.01 8.63 -6.30
CA LEU A 115 3.42 7.38 -5.84
C LEU A 115 4.48 6.28 -5.82
N TYR A 116 4.67 5.67 -4.66
CA TYR A 116 5.49 4.48 -4.47
C TYR A 116 4.68 3.40 -3.79
N THR A 117 4.50 2.25 -4.43
CA THR A 117 3.71 1.14 -3.86
C THR A 117 4.51 -0.14 -3.83
N PHE A 118 4.20 -1.01 -2.89
CA PHE A 118 4.92 -2.27 -2.64
C PHE A 118 3.92 -3.43 -2.70
N GLY A 119 4.13 -4.39 -3.59
CA GLY A 119 3.22 -5.54 -3.74
C GLY A 119 1.79 -5.10 -4.05
N GLN A 120 1.64 -4.07 -4.89
CA GLN A 120 0.36 -3.46 -5.20
C GLN A 120 -0.45 -4.37 -6.13
N PRO A 121 -1.72 -4.70 -5.81
CA PRO A 121 -2.60 -5.40 -6.73
C PRO A 121 -3.03 -4.54 -7.92
N ARG A 122 -3.64 -5.16 -8.93
CA ARG A 122 -4.30 -4.43 -10.02
C ARG A 122 -5.51 -3.66 -9.46
N VAL A 123 -5.55 -2.35 -9.70
CA VAL A 123 -6.49 -1.43 -9.02
C VAL A 123 -7.76 -1.17 -9.85
N GLY A 124 -7.62 -1.12 -11.17
CA GLY A 124 -8.71 -0.80 -12.09
C GLY A 124 -8.46 -1.32 -13.48
N ASN A 125 -9.33 -0.99 -14.42
CA ASN A 125 -9.22 -1.45 -15.80
C ASN A 125 -8.18 -0.67 -16.62
N ALA A 126 -7.95 -1.08 -17.86
CA ALA A 126 -6.98 -0.44 -18.76
C ALA A 126 -7.24 1.07 -18.99
N ALA A 127 -8.52 1.49 -19.01
CA ALA A 127 -8.87 2.91 -19.11
C ALA A 127 -8.37 3.71 -17.90
N PHE A 128 -8.62 3.21 -16.68
CA PHE A 128 -8.09 3.81 -15.45
C PHE A 128 -6.57 3.80 -15.47
N ALA A 129 -5.94 2.70 -15.87
CA ALA A 129 -4.48 2.59 -15.87
C ALA A 129 -3.81 3.59 -16.82
N SER A 130 -4.39 3.76 -18.00
CA SER A 130 -3.94 4.77 -18.97
C SER A 130 -4.06 6.19 -18.41
N LYS A 131 -5.22 6.53 -17.83
CA LYS A 131 -5.44 7.86 -17.24
C LYS A 131 -4.61 8.10 -15.99
N HIS A 132 -4.38 7.10 -15.16
CA HIS A 132 -3.46 7.20 -14.03
C HIS A 132 -2.07 7.62 -14.50
N LYS A 133 -1.55 6.99 -15.57
CA LYS A 133 -0.22 7.32 -16.10
C LYS A 133 -0.11 8.78 -16.56
N GLU A 134 -1.16 9.31 -17.18
CA GLU A 134 -1.22 10.72 -17.58
C GLU A 134 -1.24 11.66 -16.37
N LEU A 135 -2.05 11.33 -15.36
CA LEU A 135 -2.32 12.21 -14.20
C LEU A 135 -1.23 12.15 -13.14
N VAL A 136 -0.57 11.00 -12.98
CA VAL A 136 0.45 10.74 -11.95
C VAL A 136 1.67 10.08 -12.63
N PRO A 137 2.48 10.84 -13.38
CA PRO A 137 3.61 10.28 -14.13
C PRO A 137 4.74 9.77 -13.22
N ASN A 138 4.90 10.34 -12.02
CA ASN A 138 5.88 9.90 -11.02
C ASN A 138 5.32 8.76 -10.17
N SER A 139 5.04 7.62 -10.81
CA SER A 139 4.39 6.45 -10.20
C SER A 139 5.22 5.19 -10.41
N PHE A 140 5.62 4.57 -9.31
CA PHE A 140 6.45 3.37 -9.28
C PHE A 140 5.80 2.28 -8.43
N ARG A 141 5.68 1.08 -9.01
CA ARG A 141 5.27 -0.14 -8.32
C ARG A 141 6.50 -0.98 -8.09
N ILE A 142 6.77 -1.34 -6.85
CA ILE A 142 7.90 -2.18 -6.46
C ILE A 142 7.36 -3.58 -6.21
N VAL A 143 7.91 -4.55 -6.92
CA VAL A 143 7.52 -5.97 -6.84
C VAL A 143 8.74 -6.79 -6.47
N PHE A 144 8.60 -7.68 -5.48
CA PHE A 144 9.66 -8.59 -5.08
C PHE A 144 9.35 -10.01 -5.57
N ARG A 145 10.28 -10.60 -6.33
CA ARG A 145 10.24 -11.99 -6.80
C ARG A 145 8.85 -12.43 -7.28
N GLU A 146 8.26 -13.42 -6.61
CA GLU A 146 7.00 -14.07 -6.94
C GLU A 146 5.86 -13.56 -6.04
N ASP A 147 5.87 -12.26 -5.72
CA ASP A 147 4.78 -11.62 -4.99
C ASP A 147 3.48 -11.65 -5.81
N PHE A 148 2.72 -12.72 -5.62
CA PHE A 148 1.46 -13.00 -6.30
C PHE A 148 0.43 -11.88 -6.12
N VAL A 149 0.52 -11.04 -5.08
CA VAL A 149 -0.44 -9.97 -4.83
C VAL A 149 -0.38 -8.94 -5.94
N ALA A 150 0.79 -8.74 -6.55
CA ALA A 150 0.92 -7.91 -7.73
C ALA A 150 0.14 -8.47 -8.92
N HIS A 151 -0.08 -9.77 -9.00
CA HIS A 151 -0.69 -10.43 -10.17
C HIS A 151 -2.19 -10.69 -10.01
N ILE A 152 -2.81 -10.11 -8.98
CA ILE A 152 -4.25 -10.23 -8.71
C ILE A 152 -4.94 -8.85 -8.65
N PRO A 153 -6.22 -8.76 -9.05
CA PRO A 153 -6.97 -9.78 -9.80
C PRO A 153 -6.31 -10.09 -11.16
N PRO A 154 -6.55 -11.28 -11.74
CA PRO A 154 -6.02 -11.62 -13.06
C PRO A 154 -6.50 -10.63 -14.13
N CYS A 155 -5.61 -10.27 -15.05
CA CYS A 155 -5.99 -9.57 -16.27
C CYS A 155 -6.64 -10.55 -17.26
N SER A 156 -7.36 -10.04 -18.26
CA SER A 156 -7.87 -10.89 -19.36
C SER A 156 -6.79 -11.05 -20.42
N LEU A 157 -6.63 -12.26 -20.97
CA LEU A 157 -5.60 -12.60 -21.97
C LEU A 157 -6.17 -12.55 -23.42
N ASN A 158 -5.34 -12.28 -24.43
CA ASN A 158 -5.74 -12.22 -25.85
C ASN A 158 -5.96 -13.63 -26.51
N GLY A 159 -6.67 -14.56 -25.87
CA GLY A 159 -7.02 -15.88 -26.46
C GLY A 159 -7.19 -17.01 -25.43
N GLU A 160 -7.34 -18.24 -25.91
CA GLU A 160 -7.48 -19.46 -25.09
C GLU A 160 -6.14 -19.97 -24.49
N ASP A 161 -4.99 -19.41 -24.90
CA ASP A 161 -3.67 -19.80 -24.39
C ASP A 161 -3.23 -18.90 -23.23
N ASP A 162 -2.85 -19.52 -22.11
CA ASP A 162 -2.36 -18.86 -20.89
C ASP A 162 -0.99 -18.15 -21.06
N ASP A 163 -0.34 -18.30 -22.22
CA ASP A 163 0.98 -17.72 -22.55
C ASP A 163 0.90 -16.31 -23.17
N LYS A 164 -0.28 -15.70 -23.25
CA LYS A 164 -0.46 -14.39 -23.89
C LYS A 164 -0.43 -13.26 -22.86
N PRO A 165 0.12 -12.07 -23.20
CA PRO A 165 0.12 -10.94 -22.28
C PRO A 165 -1.31 -10.42 -22.02
N CYS A 166 -1.46 -9.63 -20.95
CA CYS A 166 -2.71 -8.94 -20.64
C CYS A 166 -3.24 -8.11 -21.83
N ASP A 167 -4.50 -8.32 -22.19
CA ASP A 167 -5.18 -7.57 -23.25
C ASP A 167 -5.66 -6.22 -22.74
N PRO A 168 -5.11 -5.08 -23.17
CA PRO A 168 -5.64 -3.79 -22.74
C PRO A 168 -7.08 -3.53 -23.24
N THR A 169 -7.55 -4.24 -24.27
CA THR A 169 -8.90 -4.09 -24.86
C THR A 169 -9.96 -4.94 -24.16
N LEU A 170 -9.57 -6.11 -23.65
CA LEU A 170 -10.46 -7.02 -22.93
C LEU A 170 -10.31 -6.91 -21.41
N SER A 171 -9.16 -6.42 -20.92
CA SER A 171 -8.83 -6.54 -19.51
C SER A 171 -9.68 -5.66 -18.60
N THR A 172 -10.30 -6.35 -17.65
CA THR A 172 -11.02 -5.75 -16.53
C THR A 172 -10.09 -5.20 -15.45
N HIS A 173 -8.84 -5.67 -15.40
CA HIS A 173 -7.84 -5.32 -14.40
C HIS A 173 -6.47 -5.12 -15.06
N PHE A 174 -5.87 -3.95 -14.88
CA PHE A 174 -4.63 -3.57 -15.55
C PHE A 174 -3.82 -2.66 -14.64
N HIS A 175 -2.51 -2.87 -14.64
CA HIS A 175 -1.57 -2.08 -13.86
C HIS A 175 -1.25 -0.73 -14.49
N HIS A 176 -0.97 0.25 -13.64
CA HIS A 176 -0.57 1.60 -14.00
C HIS A 176 0.82 1.93 -13.46
N GLY A 177 1.50 2.92 -14.03
CA GLY A 177 2.82 3.34 -13.58
C GLY A 177 3.94 2.39 -14.02
N ALA A 178 5.18 2.73 -13.68
CA ALA A 178 6.36 1.93 -13.99
C ALA A 178 6.55 0.85 -12.92
N GLU A 179 6.97 -0.35 -13.33
CA GLU A 179 7.32 -1.41 -12.40
C GLU A 179 8.84 -1.46 -12.18
N ILE A 180 9.23 -1.62 -10.92
CA ILE A 180 10.59 -1.90 -10.48
C ILE A 180 10.59 -3.30 -9.87
N TRP A 181 11.15 -4.26 -10.60
CA TRP A 181 11.08 -5.67 -10.23
C TRP A 181 12.41 -6.19 -9.68
N TYR A 182 12.38 -6.70 -8.46
CA TYR A 182 13.51 -7.36 -7.81
C TYR A 182 13.35 -8.88 -7.97
N SER A 183 13.85 -9.42 -9.08
CA SER A 183 13.59 -10.82 -9.48
C SER A 183 14.34 -11.87 -8.67
N LYS A 184 15.37 -11.49 -7.90
CA LYS A 184 16.22 -12.44 -7.16
C LYS A 184 16.29 -12.15 -5.67
N GLN A 185 16.71 -10.93 -5.32
CA GLN A 185 16.92 -10.52 -3.95
C GLN A 185 16.64 -9.03 -3.79
N MET A 186 16.15 -8.63 -2.63
CA MET A 186 15.95 -7.24 -2.25
C MET A 186 16.65 -6.99 -0.92
N PRO A 187 17.97 -6.74 -0.92
CA PRO A 187 18.74 -6.65 0.32
C PRO A 187 18.47 -5.32 1.04
N ARG A 188 19.11 -5.09 2.20
CA ARG A 188 18.96 -3.83 2.95
C ARG A 188 19.63 -2.68 2.21
N LEU A 189 19.02 -1.48 2.25
CA LEU A 189 19.43 -0.28 1.50
C LEU A 189 20.93 0.04 1.56
N GLU A 190 21.59 -0.18 2.69
CA GLU A 190 23.04 0.06 2.88
C GLU A 190 23.95 -0.81 1.99
N SER A 191 23.40 -1.90 1.43
CA SER A 191 24.09 -2.83 0.54
C SER A 191 23.79 -2.60 -0.95
N HIS A 192 22.96 -1.62 -1.32
CA HIS A 192 22.62 -1.29 -2.72
C HIS A 192 23.75 -0.50 -3.40
N LYS A 193 24.91 -1.16 -3.57
CA LYS A 193 26.02 -0.62 -4.36
C LYS A 193 25.98 -1.07 -5.83
N ASN A 194 25.02 -1.91 -6.21
CA ASN A 194 24.94 -2.49 -7.55
C ASN A 194 23.59 -2.21 -8.22
N SER A 195 23.62 -1.73 -9.47
CA SER A 195 22.45 -1.50 -10.33
C SER A 195 21.78 -2.78 -10.80
N ASP A 196 22.43 -3.94 -10.67
CA ASP A 196 21.92 -5.24 -11.14
C ASP A 196 20.87 -5.88 -10.22
N LEU A 197 20.46 -5.19 -9.15
CA LEU A 197 19.53 -5.74 -8.15
C LEU A 197 18.07 -5.73 -8.61
N PHE A 198 17.71 -4.84 -9.53
CA PHE A 198 16.33 -4.69 -10.00
C PHE A 198 16.27 -4.40 -11.49
N THR A 199 15.14 -4.73 -12.09
CA THR A 199 14.81 -4.39 -13.48
C THR A 199 13.81 -3.25 -13.49
N ASN A 200 14.06 -2.23 -14.32
CA ASN A 200 13.05 -1.21 -14.64
C ASN A 200 12.22 -1.71 -15.83
N CYS A 201 10.98 -2.09 -15.56
CA CYS A 201 10.08 -2.74 -16.49
C CYS A 201 9.40 -1.70 -17.38
N ALA A 202 10.01 -1.48 -18.54
CA ALA A 202 9.61 -0.49 -19.54
C ALA A 202 9.13 -1.11 -20.86
N GLY A 203 9.03 -2.44 -20.92
CA GLY A 203 8.59 -3.23 -22.05
C GLY A 203 7.08 -3.17 -22.28
N GLN A 204 6.57 -4.17 -23.03
CA GLN A 204 5.20 -4.19 -23.51
C GLN A 204 4.46 -5.47 -23.04
N PRO A 205 3.14 -5.37 -22.80
CA PRO A 205 2.35 -4.14 -22.76
C PRO A 205 2.74 -3.26 -21.56
N ARG A 206 2.86 -1.94 -21.77
CA ARG A 206 3.30 -1.04 -20.69
C ARG A 206 2.38 -1.11 -19.48
N GLY A 207 2.98 -1.36 -18.31
CA GLY A 207 2.27 -1.57 -17.06
C GLY A 207 2.14 -3.05 -16.71
N GLU A 208 2.22 -3.95 -17.69
CA GLU A 208 2.13 -5.41 -17.56
C GLU A 208 3.27 -6.02 -18.43
N ASP A 209 4.52 -5.59 -18.20
CA ASP A 209 5.66 -5.94 -19.04
C ASP A 209 5.93 -7.45 -18.98
N PHE A 210 5.68 -8.15 -20.09
CA PHE A 210 5.79 -9.61 -20.18
C PHE A 210 7.23 -10.12 -20.10
N ALA A 211 8.23 -9.24 -20.01
CA ALA A 211 9.62 -9.61 -19.70
C ALA A 211 9.96 -9.46 -18.20
N CYS A 212 9.03 -8.99 -17.38
CA CYS A 212 9.21 -8.75 -15.94
C CYS A 212 8.43 -9.75 -15.08
N SER A 213 7.85 -9.31 -13.96
CA SER A 213 7.14 -10.18 -13.03
C SER A 213 5.95 -10.90 -13.69
N GLU A 214 5.39 -10.34 -14.77
CA GLU A 214 4.33 -10.98 -15.57
C GLU A 214 4.76 -12.29 -16.27
N THR A 215 6.05 -12.62 -16.30
CA THR A 215 6.53 -13.96 -16.71
C THR A 215 6.15 -15.07 -15.73
N ILE A 216 5.72 -14.71 -14.51
CA ILE A 216 5.41 -15.66 -13.46
C ILE A 216 3.94 -16.06 -13.55
N HIS A 217 3.70 -17.34 -13.80
CA HIS A 217 2.37 -17.92 -13.80
C HIS A 217 2.04 -18.49 -12.42
N PHE A 218 0.96 -17.99 -11.82
CA PHE A 218 0.48 -18.44 -10.50
C PHE A 218 -0.69 -19.40 -10.67
N ASP A 219 -0.55 -20.61 -10.15
CA ASP A 219 -1.70 -21.48 -9.90
C ASP A 219 -2.41 -21.03 -8.61
N LEU A 220 -3.73 -20.87 -8.67
CA LEU A 220 -4.57 -20.48 -7.54
C LEU A 220 -4.44 -21.44 -6.34
N SER A 221 -3.99 -22.67 -6.54
CA SER A 221 -3.69 -23.64 -5.48
C SER A 221 -2.48 -23.22 -4.60
N HIS A 222 -1.54 -22.44 -5.16
CA HIS A 222 -0.36 -21.92 -4.46
C HIS A 222 -0.62 -20.62 -3.69
N LEU A 223 -1.81 -20.02 -3.83
CA LEU A 223 -2.23 -18.83 -3.06
C LEU A 223 -2.40 -19.08 -1.56
N VAL A 224 -2.25 -20.33 -1.12
CA VAL A 224 -2.33 -20.77 0.28
C VAL A 224 -0.93 -21.04 0.87
N GLY A 225 0.14 -20.78 0.12
CA GLY A 225 1.53 -20.99 0.50
C GLY A 225 2.16 -19.84 1.31
N ASP A 226 3.47 -19.96 1.57
CA ASP A 226 4.24 -18.92 2.26
C ASP A 226 4.25 -17.62 1.46
N HIS A 227 3.84 -16.53 2.11
CA HIS A 227 3.74 -15.20 1.51
C HIS A 227 5.01 -14.38 1.77
N TYR A 228 6.17 -15.04 1.77
CA TYR A 228 7.45 -14.41 2.10
C TYR A 228 7.69 -13.20 1.21
N ASP A 229 7.64 -13.38 -0.12
CA ASP A 229 7.94 -12.32 -1.08
C ASP A 229 6.97 -11.13 -0.97
N HIS A 230 5.72 -11.38 -0.56
CA HIS A 230 4.77 -10.30 -0.29
C HIS A 230 5.03 -9.58 1.04
N LYS A 231 5.63 -10.23 2.03
CA LYS A 231 5.83 -9.68 3.37
C LYS A 231 7.22 -9.06 3.58
N HIS A 232 8.14 -9.24 2.62
CA HIS A 232 9.53 -8.84 2.76
C HIS A 232 9.94 -7.83 1.70
N TYR A 233 10.41 -6.67 2.15
CA TYR A 233 10.92 -5.61 1.27
C TYR A 233 12.18 -5.01 1.89
N PHE A 234 13.22 -4.82 1.09
CA PHE A 234 14.53 -4.27 1.46
C PHE A 234 15.18 -4.99 2.65
N GLY A 235 15.16 -6.32 2.62
CA GLY A 235 15.74 -7.17 3.65
C GLY A 235 15.06 -7.02 5.01
N ARG A 236 13.76 -6.71 5.02
CA ARG A 236 12.92 -6.56 6.20
C ARG A 236 11.58 -7.28 6.03
N SER A 237 11.20 -8.08 7.02
CA SER A 237 9.84 -8.48 7.33
C SER A 237 9.05 -7.24 7.76
N LEU A 238 8.13 -6.78 6.90
CA LEU A 238 7.37 -5.54 7.15
C LEU A 238 6.58 -5.59 8.46
N GLY A 239 6.02 -6.77 8.79
CA GLY A 239 5.27 -6.99 10.02
C GLY A 239 6.18 -6.93 11.25
N ASN A 240 7.23 -7.76 11.28
CA ASN A 240 8.12 -7.84 12.43
C ASN A 240 8.90 -6.54 12.63
N PHE A 241 9.35 -5.90 11.54
CA PHE A 241 10.02 -4.61 11.61
C PHE A 241 9.12 -3.53 12.21
N GLY A 242 7.82 -3.54 11.88
CA GLY A 242 6.81 -2.68 12.52
C GLY A 242 6.64 -2.99 14.01
N GLU A 243 6.53 -4.27 14.38
CA GLU A 243 6.42 -4.71 15.78
C GLU A 243 7.67 -4.35 16.61
N LEU A 244 8.84 -4.29 15.98
CA LEU A 244 10.08 -3.82 16.60
C LEU A 244 10.20 -2.29 16.68
N GLY A 245 9.14 -1.55 16.35
CA GLY A 245 9.13 -0.08 16.39
C GLY A 245 9.97 0.57 15.28
N CYS A 246 10.19 -0.16 14.18
CA CYS A 246 10.97 0.28 13.03
C CYS A 246 12.44 0.63 13.36
N ASP A 247 13.06 -0.05 14.33
CA ASP A 247 14.48 0.14 14.62
C ASP A 247 15.36 -0.60 13.58
N PRO A 248 16.12 0.11 12.73
CA PRO A 248 16.99 -0.52 11.74
C PRO A 248 18.12 -1.37 12.34
N ASN A 249 18.40 -1.24 13.64
CA ASN A 249 19.45 -2.02 14.29
C ASN A 249 18.98 -3.39 14.78
N LEU A 250 17.67 -3.60 14.88
CA LEU A 250 17.11 -4.85 15.36
C LEU A 250 16.95 -5.86 14.22
N ASP A 251 17.10 -7.14 14.56
CA ASP A 251 16.89 -8.25 13.64
C ASP A 251 15.42 -8.68 13.66
N ASP A 252 14.73 -8.39 12.57
CA ASP A 252 13.31 -8.68 12.39
C ASP A 252 13.04 -10.14 11.96
N GLU A 253 14.08 -10.96 11.78
CA GLU A 253 13.97 -12.41 11.60
C GLU A 253 14.17 -13.20 12.92
N ASP A 254 14.68 -12.56 13.99
CA ASP A 254 14.81 -13.17 15.32
C ASP A 254 13.45 -13.22 16.03
N ALA A 255 12.79 -14.37 15.95
CA ALA A 255 11.47 -14.61 16.55
C ALA A 255 11.44 -14.43 18.08
N GLU A 256 12.54 -14.70 18.80
CA GLU A 256 12.60 -14.52 20.25
C GLU A 256 12.67 -13.02 20.58
N LEU A 257 13.50 -12.26 19.86
CA LEU A 257 13.58 -10.81 19.99
C LEU A 257 12.22 -10.15 19.72
N VAL A 258 11.59 -10.49 18.59
CA VAL A 258 10.27 -9.96 18.21
C VAL A 258 9.24 -10.27 19.29
N GLY A 259 9.19 -11.51 19.79
CA GLY A 259 8.27 -11.92 20.84
C GLY A 259 8.44 -11.12 22.14
N ARG A 260 9.69 -10.91 22.58
CA ARG A 260 10.00 -10.12 23.79
C ARG A 260 9.60 -8.65 23.65
N VAL A 261 9.97 -8.01 22.55
CA VAL A 261 9.68 -6.58 22.31
C VAL A 261 8.17 -6.35 22.19
N LYS A 262 7.46 -7.25 21.51
CA LYS A 262 6.00 -7.18 21.37
C LYS A 262 5.30 -7.21 22.72
N GLU A 263 5.68 -8.12 23.61
CA GLU A 263 5.07 -8.16 24.94
C GLU A 263 5.46 -6.97 25.82
N GLU A 264 6.69 -6.45 25.67
CA GLU A 264 7.08 -5.23 26.36
C GLU A 264 6.25 -4.01 25.91
N GLN A 265 6.06 -3.86 24.59
CA GLN A 265 5.22 -2.79 24.02
C GLN A 265 3.77 -2.92 24.47
N LYS A 266 3.20 -4.13 24.44
CA LYS A 266 1.85 -4.41 24.92
C LYS A 266 1.69 -4.04 26.40
N ARG A 267 2.66 -4.41 27.25
CA ARG A 267 2.67 -4.02 28.67
C ARG A 267 2.75 -2.50 28.84
N LYS A 268 3.58 -1.82 28.04
CA LYS A 268 3.68 -0.35 28.03
C LYS A 268 2.36 0.32 27.63
N CYS A 269 1.70 -0.13 26.56
CA CYS A 269 0.40 0.39 26.15
C CYS A 269 -0.67 0.14 27.24
N GLN A 270 -0.72 -1.07 27.83
CA GLN A 270 -1.64 -1.40 28.93
C GLN A 270 -1.42 -0.53 30.18
N SER A 271 -0.16 -0.25 30.53
CA SER A 271 0.18 0.61 31.67
C SER A 271 -0.18 2.09 31.46
N ARG A 272 -0.20 2.56 30.20
CA ARG A 272 -0.54 3.95 29.84
C ARG A 272 -2.04 4.17 29.64
N CYS A 273 -2.77 3.15 29.19
CA CYS A 273 -4.21 3.26 28.90
C CYS A 273 -5.13 2.87 30.08
N GLY A 274 -4.59 2.36 31.19
CA GLY A 274 -5.31 2.29 32.46
C GLY A 274 -6.62 1.49 32.50
N ALA A 275 -6.71 0.29 31.89
CA ALA A 275 -7.78 -0.68 32.17
C ALA A 275 -7.43 -2.12 31.75
N PRO A 276 -7.92 -3.16 32.47
CA PRO A 276 -7.69 -4.56 32.10
C PRO A 276 -8.50 -4.96 30.86
N PHE A 277 -7.87 -5.72 29.98
CA PHE A 277 -8.49 -6.33 28.81
C PHE A 277 -9.66 -7.25 29.23
N PHE A 278 -10.90 -6.77 29.12
CA PHE A 278 -12.05 -7.66 29.01
C PHE A 278 -12.29 -7.97 27.54
N SER A 279 -12.33 -9.27 27.23
CA SER A 279 -12.75 -9.80 25.93
C SER A 279 -14.08 -9.16 25.50
N SER A 280 -14.13 -8.64 24.26
CA SER A 280 -15.25 -7.91 23.61
C SER A 280 -15.19 -6.38 23.65
N ALA A 281 -14.11 -5.78 23.15
CA ALA A 281 -14.14 -4.38 22.75
C ALA A 281 -14.88 -4.22 21.40
N LYS A 282 -16.18 -3.91 21.46
CA LYS A 282 -16.87 -3.22 20.35
C LYS A 282 -16.19 -1.88 20.14
N SER A 283 -15.89 -1.58 18.88
CA SER A 283 -15.37 -0.32 18.36
C SER A 283 -15.94 0.92 19.08
N LEU A 284 -15.11 1.59 19.88
CA LEU A 284 -15.29 3.00 20.21
C LEU A 284 -14.29 3.77 19.36
N GLY A 285 -14.80 4.35 18.26
CA GLY A 285 -14.01 5.15 17.34
C GLY A 285 -13.45 6.40 18.04
N CYS A 286 -12.19 6.70 17.76
CA CYS A 286 -11.64 8.02 18.04
C CYS A 286 -12.32 9.03 17.09
N GLN A 287 -13.35 9.69 17.60
CA GLN A 287 -13.91 10.88 16.95
C GLN A 287 -12.96 12.06 17.14
N ASN A 288 -12.75 12.78 16.03
CA ASN A 288 -12.34 14.19 15.94
C ASN A 288 -11.11 14.62 16.77
N GLY A 289 -9.95 14.62 16.13
CA GLY A 289 -8.78 15.31 16.67
C GLY A 289 -7.74 15.58 15.58
N LEU A 290 -7.71 16.83 15.10
CA LEU A 290 -6.49 17.44 14.58
C LEU A 290 -5.49 17.49 15.74
N TYR A 291 -4.77 16.40 15.98
CA TYR A 291 -3.64 16.42 16.92
C TYR A 291 -2.44 17.00 16.19
N GLY A 292 -2.33 18.32 16.29
CA GLY A 292 -1.03 18.98 16.26
C GLY A 292 -0.14 18.33 17.31
N ALA A 293 1.11 18.11 16.96
CA ALA A 293 2.11 17.49 17.82
C ALA A 293 2.45 18.39 19.01
N THR A 294 1.61 18.41 20.04
CA THR A 294 1.94 18.96 21.36
C THR A 294 0.99 18.37 22.41
N GLU A 295 1.43 17.30 23.09
CA GLU A 295 1.56 17.23 24.56
C GLU A 295 1.86 15.78 25.01
N GLU A 296 3.03 15.61 25.63
CA GLU A 296 3.50 14.48 26.45
C GLU A 296 3.76 13.09 25.81
N CYS A 297 4.42 13.07 24.65
CA CYS A 297 5.45 12.06 24.41
C CYS A 297 6.82 12.73 24.50
N GLY A 298 7.57 12.44 25.57
CA GLY A 298 8.90 13.01 25.81
C GLY A 298 9.87 12.78 24.64
N PRO A 299 10.86 13.67 24.45
CA PRO A 299 11.72 13.69 23.28
C PRO A 299 12.62 12.46 23.25
N MET A 300 12.52 11.65 22.19
CA MET A 300 13.59 10.75 21.80
C MET A 300 14.42 11.43 20.71
N LEU A 301 15.71 11.57 21.00
CA LEU A 301 16.70 12.43 20.35
C LEU A 301 16.75 12.33 18.82
N LEU A 302 16.88 13.54 18.23
CA LEU A 302 17.35 13.91 16.91
C LEU A 302 18.10 12.83 16.09
N GLY A 303 17.58 12.57 14.90
CA GLY A 303 18.25 11.87 13.81
C GLY A 303 17.25 11.11 12.95
N THR A 304 16.63 11.79 11.99
CA THR A 304 15.91 11.21 10.81
C THR A 304 15.47 9.74 10.95
N ARG A 305 14.50 9.47 11.83
CA ARG A 305 13.83 8.18 11.95
C ARG A 305 12.32 8.43 11.95
N TYR A 306 11.66 7.95 10.91
CA TYR A 306 10.21 8.09 10.71
C TYR A 306 9.47 7.33 11.82
N ILE A 307 8.49 7.99 12.44
CA ILE A 307 7.73 7.49 13.58
C ILE A 307 6.76 6.41 13.09
N CYS A 308 6.94 5.18 13.56
CA CYS A 308 5.90 4.15 13.53
C CYS A 308 5.70 3.63 14.96
N ALA A 309 4.83 4.30 15.70
CA ALA A 309 4.29 3.79 16.94
C ALA A 309 2.77 3.86 16.84
N ILE A 310 2.14 2.71 16.57
CA ILE A 310 0.70 2.54 16.77
C ILE A 310 0.57 1.38 17.76
N CYS A 311 0.16 1.68 19.00
CA CYS A 311 -0.44 0.66 19.86
C CYS A 311 -1.70 0.16 19.12
N ASP A 312 -1.79 -1.16 18.91
CA ASP A 312 -2.84 -1.85 18.12
C ASP A 312 -4.27 -1.34 18.31
#